data_AF-A0AAF3F3S4-F1
#
_entry.id   AF-A0AAF3F3S4-F1
#
_cell.length_a   1.000
_cell.length_b   1.000
_cell.length_c   1.000
_cell.angle_alpha   90.00
_cell.angle_beta   90.00
_cell.angle_gamma   90.00
#
_symmetry.space_group_name_H-M   'P 1'
#
loop_
_entity.id
_entity.type
_entity.pdbx_description
1 polymer ?
#
loop_
_entity_poly.entity_id
_entity_poly.type
_entity_poly.pdbx_seq_one_letter_code
_entity_poly.pdbx_strand_id
1 'polypeptide(L)'
;MGTVADEGTYWLPYFLFERKYGFAYNHTISAEDPQNKARIDRVQYKNSIDAFLPYFGNSALVQHSLMHAYNDVSQSDNEMERLRDGVARFLGDYFFTCGVVEFADVLADHIYGPVYMYYFTMRSSANPWPRWMGVMHGYEIEYVFGQPLRKPILYAHDRLQVESLAACRVQ
;
A
#
# COMPACT_ATOMS: atom_id res chain seq x y z
N MET A 1 -0.19 2.66 17.80
CA MET A 1 0.50 2.81 16.50
C MET A 1 -0.18 1.90 15.48
N GLY A 2 0.14 2.01 14.20
CA GLY A 2 -0.49 1.12 13.22
C GLY A 2 -0.08 1.43 11.80
N THR A 3 -0.59 0.61 10.89
CA THR A 3 -0.29 0.64 9.45
C THR A 3 -1.58 0.48 8.66
N VAL A 4 -1.54 0.79 7.37
CA VAL A 4 -2.62 0.53 6.42
C VAL A 4 -2.33 -0.71 5.57
N ALA A 5 -3.35 -1.23 4.89
CA ALA A 5 -3.21 -2.47 4.12
C ALA A 5 -2.22 -2.38 2.95
N ASP A 6 -2.13 -1.22 2.29
CA ASP A 6 -1.40 -1.04 1.03
C ASP A 6 -0.44 0.16 1.11
N GLU A 7 0.42 0.18 2.14
CA GLU A 7 1.39 1.25 2.43
C GLU A 7 2.26 1.63 1.22
N GLY A 8 2.68 0.63 0.43
CA GLY A 8 3.65 0.83 -0.65
C GLY A 8 3.06 1.46 -1.92
N THR A 9 1.75 1.35 -2.15
CA THR A 9 1.16 1.63 -3.47
C THR A 9 1.30 3.10 -3.88
N TYR A 10 1.12 4.03 -2.94
CA TYR A 10 1.23 5.48 -3.18
C TYR A 10 2.57 5.89 -3.78
N TRP A 11 3.65 5.21 -3.39
CA TRP A 11 5.03 5.59 -3.72
C TRP A 11 5.46 5.10 -5.12
N LEU A 12 4.82 4.06 -5.64
CA LEU A 12 5.22 3.40 -6.90
C LEU A 12 5.23 4.36 -8.10
N PRO A 13 4.20 5.20 -8.33
CA PRO A 13 4.20 6.11 -9.47
C PRO A 13 5.22 7.25 -9.37
N TYR A 14 5.83 7.47 -8.20
CA TYR A 14 6.83 8.51 -7.99
C TYR A 14 8.26 7.97 -8.12
N PHE A 15 8.54 6.78 -7.56
CA PHE A 15 9.88 6.20 -7.60
C PHE A 15 10.11 5.25 -8.78
N LEU A 16 9.05 4.62 -9.29
CA LEU A 16 9.11 3.62 -10.37
C LEU A 16 8.33 4.09 -11.62
N PHE A 17 8.31 5.39 -11.88
CA PHE A 17 7.56 6.00 -12.99
C PHE A 17 8.10 5.65 -14.38
N GLU A 18 9.37 5.26 -14.49
CA GLU A 18 9.96 4.90 -15.79
C GLU A 18 9.30 3.65 -16.37
N ARG A 19 9.17 3.60 -17.70
CA ARG A 19 8.51 2.49 -18.43
C ARG A 19 9.10 1.11 -18.12
N LYS A 20 10.39 1.05 -17.76
CA LYS A 20 11.09 -0.20 -17.43
C LYS A 20 10.58 -0.87 -16.13
N TYR A 21 9.84 -0.14 -15.29
CA TYR A 21 9.27 -0.64 -14.05
C TYR A 21 7.75 -0.88 -14.12
N GLY A 22 7.04 -0.13 -14.96
CA GLY A 22 5.61 -0.36 -15.24
C GLY A 22 4.61 0.35 -14.31
N PHE A 23 5.06 1.30 -13.47
CA PHE A 23 4.21 2.03 -12.52
C PHE A 23 3.91 3.48 -12.93
N ALA A 24 4.10 3.83 -14.19
CA ALA A 24 3.72 5.16 -14.70
C ALA A 24 2.22 5.41 -14.45
N TYR A 25 1.88 6.60 -13.95
CA TYR A 25 0.51 7.03 -13.71
C TYR A 25 0.21 8.33 -14.47
N ASN A 26 -0.90 8.34 -15.20
CA ASN A 26 -1.38 9.50 -15.91
C ASN A 26 -2.62 10.10 -15.21
N HIS A 27 -2.44 11.25 -14.56
CA HIS A 27 -3.49 11.96 -13.83
C HIS A 27 -4.48 12.72 -14.73
N THR A 28 -4.22 12.79 -16.04
CA THR A 28 -5.11 13.48 -17.00
C THR A 28 -6.21 12.59 -17.56
N ILE A 29 -6.13 11.27 -17.31
CA ILE A 29 -7.11 10.28 -17.73
C ILE A 29 -7.78 9.66 -16.48
N SER A 30 -8.81 8.86 -16.69
CA SER A 30 -9.49 8.16 -15.60
C SER A 30 -8.50 7.33 -14.76
N ALA A 31 -8.66 7.37 -13.43
CA ALA A 31 -7.92 6.49 -12.53
C ALA A 31 -8.14 5.00 -12.87
N GLU A 32 -9.29 4.65 -13.43
CA GLU A 32 -9.65 3.29 -13.81
C GLU A 32 -9.30 2.94 -15.26
N ASP A 33 -8.69 3.87 -16.00
CA ASP A 33 -8.22 3.63 -17.36
C ASP A 33 -7.26 2.43 -17.40
N PRO A 34 -7.33 1.55 -18.43
CA PRO A 34 -6.39 0.44 -18.58
C PRO A 34 -4.91 0.82 -18.45
N GLN A 35 -4.53 2.03 -18.87
CA GLN A 35 -3.15 2.54 -18.73
C GLN A 35 -2.73 2.77 -17.28
N ASN A 36 -3.68 3.09 -16.40
CA ASN A 36 -3.44 3.36 -14.98
C ASN A 36 -3.54 2.11 -14.09
N LYS A 37 -3.79 0.92 -14.67
CA LYS A 37 -3.88 -0.33 -13.91
C LYS A 37 -2.54 -0.89 -13.42
N ALA A 38 -1.43 -0.33 -13.92
CA ALA A 38 -0.06 -0.73 -13.59
C ALA A 38 0.17 -2.25 -13.66
N ARG A 39 -0.39 -2.93 -14.67
CA ARG A 39 -0.16 -4.36 -14.90
C ARG A 39 1.27 -4.52 -15.41
N ILE A 40 2.09 -5.25 -14.66
CA ILE A 40 3.52 -5.41 -14.99
C ILE A 40 3.84 -6.83 -15.43
N ASP A 41 4.79 -6.97 -16.35
CA ASP A 41 5.33 -8.28 -16.73
C ASP A 41 6.48 -8.72 -15.81
N ARG A 42 7.01 -9.93 -16.03
CA ARG A 42 8.12 -10.48 -15.24
C ARG A 42 9.42 -9.67 -15.35
N VAL A 43 9.65 -8.99 -16.48
CA VAL A 43 10.85 -8.16 -16.68
C VAL A 43 10.72 -6.88 -15.86
N GLN A 44 9.56 -6.24 -15.92
CA GLN A 44 9.23 -5.05 -15.13
C GLN A 44 9.22 -5.36 -13.63
N TYR A 45 8.69 -6.51 -13.22
CA TYR A 45 8.75 -6.99 -11.84
C TYR A 45 10.19 -7.10 -11.34
N LYS A 46 11.05 -7.81 -12.10
CA LYS A 46 12.47 -7.94 -11.78
C LYS A 46 13.17 -6.57 -11.69
N ASN A 47 12.97 -5.71 -12.69
CA ASN A 47 13.57 -4.38 -12.70
C ASN A 47 13.13 -3.55 -11.48
N SER A 48 11.88 -3.70 -11.06
CA SER A 48 11.31 -2.99 -9.91
C SER A 48 11.94 -3.45 -8.60
N ILE A 49 12.15 -4.75 -8.40
CA ILE A 49 12.90 -5.28 -7.24
C ILE A 49 14.36 -4.84 -7.31
N ASP A 50 14.98 -4.92 -8.49
CA ASP A 50 16.38 -4.57 -8.71
C ASP A 50 16.70 -3.12 -8.37
N ALA A 51 15.74 -2.20 -8.57
CA ALA A 51 15.89 -0.79 -8.21
C ALA A 51 16.22 -0.56 -6.73
N PHE A 52 15.85 -1.49 -5.85
CA PHE A 52 16.09 -1.40 -4.40
C PHE A 52 17.27 -2.27 -3.92
N LEU A 53 17.90 -3.06 -4.80
CA LEU A 53 19.05 -3.88 -4.41
C LEU A 53 20.28 -3.12 -3.90
N PRO A 54 20.53 -1.85 -4.27
CA PRO A 54 21.60 -1.07 -3.65
C PRO A 54 21.48 -0.94 -2.13
N TYR A 55 20.25 -0.95 -1.56
CA TYR A 55 20.03 -0.97 -0.11
C TYR A 55 20.52 -2.25 0.56
N PHE A 56 20.70 -3.33 -0.22
CA PHE A 56 21.11 -4.65 0.23
C PHE A 56 22.49 -5.04 -0.30
N GLY A 57 23.33 -4.05 -0.62
CA GLY A 57 24.69 -4.28 -1.13
C GLY A 57 24.73 -5.02 -2.46
N ASN A 58 23.66 -4.92 -3.26
CA ASN A 58 23.51 -5.63 -4.54
C ASN A 58 23.62 -7.17 -4.41
N SER A 59 23.16 -7.73 -3.29
CA SER A 59 23.22 -9.17 -3.03
C SER A 59 22.28 -9.97 -3.93
N ALA A 60 22.85 -10.91 -4.71
CA ALA A 60 22.09 -11.84 -5.52
C ALA A 60 21.20 -12.77 -4.67
N LEU A 61 21.63 -13.11 -3.45
CA LEU A 61 20.83 -13.91 -2.52
C LEU A 61 19.58 -13.15 -2.07
N VAL A 62 19.74 -11.86 -1.74
CA VAL A 62 18.60 -11.02 -1.34
C VAL A 62 17.66 -10.81 -2.52
N GLN A 63 18.18 -10.54 -3.71
CA GLN A 63 17.37 -10.46 -4.94
C GLN A 63 16.53 -11.70 -5.14
N HIS A 64 17.15 -12.89 -5.11
CA HIS A 64 16.42 -14.15 -5.27
C HIS A 64 15.35 -14.31 -4.19
N SER A 65 15.69 -14.00 -2.93
CA SER A 65 14.75 -14.10 -1.81
C SER A 65 13.55 -13.17 -1.97
N LEU A 66 13.76 -11.89 -2.31
CA LEU A 66 12.69 -10.91 -2.53
C LEU A 66 11.81 -11.29 -3.72
N MET A 67 12.43 -11.69 -4.83
CA MET A 67 11.73 -12.12 -6.04
C MET A 67 10.76 -13.24 -5.74
N HIS A 68 11.14 -14.23 -4.92
CA HIS A 68 10.29 -15.36 -4.56
C HIS A 68 9.29 -15.05 -3.45
N ALA A 69 9.70 -14.34 -2.39
CA ALA A 69 8.84 -14.05 -1.26
C ALA A 69 7.60 -13.23 -1.64
N TYR A 70 7.75 -12.31 -2.60
CA TYR A 70 6.69 -11.39 -3.02
C TYR A 70 5.99 -11.79 -4.33
N ASN A 71 6.36 -12.90 -4.98
CA ASN A 71 5.79 -13.28 -6.28
C ASN A 71 4.29 -13.62 -6.21
N ASP A 72 3.85 -14.26 -5.11
CA ASP A 72 2.51 -14.85 -4.99
C ASP A 72 1.77 -14.41 -3.71
N VAL A 73 2.07 -13.20 -3.22
CA VAL A 73 1.42 -12.63 -2.03
C VAL A 73 0.00 -12.12 -2.30
N SER A 74 -0.34 -11.87 -3.57
CA SER A 74 -1.66 -11.41 -3.99
C SER A 74 -2.55 -12.57 -4.41
N GLN A 75 -3.83 -12.48 -4.06
CA GLN A 75 -4.87 -13.45 -4.42
C GLN A 75 -5.42 -13.23 -5.84
N SER A 76 -4.87 -12.30 -6.64
CA SER A 76 -5.36 -12.07 -8.00
C SER A 76 -5.12 -13.28 -8.90
N ASP A 77 -6.11 -13.67 -9.70
CA ASP A 77 -5.95 -14.70 -10.73
C ASP A 77 -5.07 -14.22 -11.90
N ASN A 78 -4.91 -12.90 -12.07
CA ASN A 78 -4.10 -12.31 -13.12
C ASN A 78 -2.63 -12.21 -12.70
N GLU A 79 -1.73 -12.87 -13.41
CA GLU A 79 -0.29 -12.86 -13.11
C GLU A 79 0.30 -11.44 -13.06
N MET A 80 -0.04 -10.57 -14.02
CA MET A 80 0.52 -9.21 -14.07
C MET A 80 0.07 -8.35 -12.88
N GLU A 81 -1.13 -8.62 -12.36
CA GLU A 81 -1.62 -7.97 -11.14
C GLU A 81 -0.96 -8.54 -9.90
N ARG A 82 -0.74 -9.87 -9.83
CA ARG A 82 0.01 -10.47 -8.72
C ARG A 82 1.42 -9.91 -8.61
N LEU A 83 2.13 -9.79 -9.73
CA LEU A 83 3.48 -9.22 -9.76
C LEU A 83 3.48 -7.75 -9.32
N ARG A 84 2.52 -6.95 -9.80
CA ARG A 84 2.34 -5.55 -9.37
C ARG A 84 2.15 -5.45 -7.86
N ASP A 85 1.22 -6.25 -7.34
CA ASP A 85 0.88 -6.27 -5.92
C ASP A 85 2.05 -6.77 -5.07
N GLY A 86 2.86 -7.69 -5.60
CA GLY A 86 4.11 -8.13 -4.99
C GLY A 86 5.11 -7.00 -4.75
N VAL A 87 5.34 -6.16 -5.77
CA VAL A 87 6.21 -4.98 -5.62
C VAL A 87 5.63 -4.01 -4.60
N ALA A 88 4.33 -3.73 -4.68
CA ALA A 88 3.64 -2.87 -3.72
C ALA A 88 3.80 -3.37 -2.28
N ARG A 89 3.61 -4.68 -2.08
CA ARG A 89 3.73 -5.32 -0.78
C ARG A 89 5.16 -5.25 -0.24
N PHE A 90 6.15 -5.51 -1.09
CA PHE A 90 7.56 -5.36 -0.74
C PHE A 90 7.89 -3.94 -0.25
N LEU A 91 7.49 -2.91 -1.00
CA LEU A 91 7.74 -1.52 -0.61
C LEU A 91 7.04 -1.17 0.71
N GLY A 92 5.78 -1.59 0.86
CA GLY A 92 5.02 -1.33 2.08
C GLY A 92 5.65 -2.00 3.31
N ASP A 93 6.02 -3.27 3.19
CA ASP A 93 6.62 -4.04 4.28
C ASP A 93 8.00 -3.49 4.66
N TYR A 94 8.86 -3.18 3.68
CA TYR A 94 10.21 -2.70 3.94
C TYR A 94 10.26 -1.29 4.53
N PHE A 95 9.46 -0.35 4.00
CA PHE A 95 9.54 1.05 4.43
C PHE A 95 8.61 1.43 5.58
N PHE A 96 7.55 0.65 5.84
CA PHE A 96 6.53 1.00 6.82
C PHE A 96 6.17 -0.17 7.74
N THR A 97 5.54 -1.22 7.20
CA THR A 97 4.86 -2.21 8.04
C THR A 97 5.79 -2.91 9.01
N CYS A 98 6.88 -3.49 8.52
CA CYS A 98 7.80 -4.25 9.37
C CYS A 98 8.51 -3.36 10.38
N GLY A 99 8.86 -2.13 10.01
CA GLY A 99 9.48 -1.16 10.92
C GLY A 99 8.54 -0.73 12.05
N VAL A 100 7.25 -0.54 11.76
CA VAL A 100 6.24 -0.23 12.81
C VAL A 100 6.02 -1.43 13.72
N VAL A 101 5.98 -2.65 13.19
CA VAL A 101 5.87 -3.88 13.99
C VAL A 101 7.09 -4.04 14.91
N GLU A 102 8.30 -3.93 14.36
CA GLU A 102 9.54 -4.02 15.15
C GLU A 102 9.60 -2.95 16.23
N PHE A 103 9.21 -1.70 15.92
CA PHE A 103 9.14 -0.64 16.90
C PHE A 103 8.10 -0.91 18.00
N ALA A 104 6.95 -1.50 17.64
CA ALA A 104 5.93 -1.88 18.62
C ALA A 104 6.44 -2.94 19.59
N ASP A 105 7.14 -3.96 19.08
CA ASP A 105 7.74 -5.04 19.87
C ASP A 105 8.80 -4.49 20.83
N VAL A 106 9.73 -3.67 20.32
CA VAL A 106 10.75 -3.01 21.15
C VAL A 106 10.12 -2.12 22.21
N LEU A 107 9.09 -1.35 21.85
CA LEU A 107 8.41 -0.48 22.82
C LEU A 107 7.72 -1.29 23.93
N ALA A 108 7.09 -2.41 23.58
CA ALA A 108 6.39 -3.28 24.53
C ALA A 108 7.32 -3.84 25.61
N ASP A 109 8.58 -4.11 25.28
CA ASP A 109 9.60 -4.59 26.22
C ASP A 109 10.15 -3.50 27.15
N HIS A 110 9.93 -2.22 26.83
CA HIS A 110 10.58 -1.09 27.50
C HIS A 110 9.63 -0.17 28.28
N ILE A 111 8.31 -0.30 28.13
CA ILE A 111 7.34 0.53 28.85
C ILE A 111 6.53 -0.27 29.86
N TYR A 112 6.08 0.40 30.92
CA TYR A 112 5.08 -0.15 31.81
C TYR A 112 3.68 0.19 31.29
N GLY A 113 3.01 -0.76 30.65
CA GLY A 113 1.65 -0.60 30.14
C GLY A 113 1.42 -1.32 28.81
N PRO A 114 0.16 -1.37 28.33
CA PRO A 114 -0.17 -2.01 27.06
C PRO A 114 0.28 -1.16 25.86
N VAL A 115 0.83 -1.83 24.84
CA VAL A 115 1.01 -1.27 23.49
C VAL A 115 -0.16 -1.68 22.62
N TYR A 116 -0.79 -0.71 21.97
CA TYR A 116 -1.89 -0.95 21.04
C TYR A 116 -1.45 -0.74 19.59
N MET A 117 -1.73 -1.73 18.76
CA MET A 117 -1.49 -1.69 17.33
C MET A 117 -2.80 -1.81 16.55
N TYR A 118 -2.96 -1.03 15.48
CA TYR A 118 -4.05 -1.17 14.53
C TYR A 118 -3.53 -1.57 13.14
N TYR A 119 -4.39 -2.23 12.37
CA TYR A 119 -4.20 -2.49 10.96
C TYR A 119 -5.43 -2.00 10.21
N PHE A 120 -5.28 -0.93 9.43
CA PHE A 120 -6.39 -0.24 8.80
C PHE A 120 -6.64 -0.78 7.38
N THR A 121 -7.86 -1.25 7.13
CA THR A 121 -8.21 -2.01 5.92
C THR A 121 -9.40 -1.42 5.16
N MET A 122 -9.83 -0.19 5.49
CA MET A 122 -10.95 0.44 4.81
C MET A 122 -10.49 1.36 3.68
N ARG A 123 -10.72 0.96 2.43
CA ARG A 123 -10.54 1.87 1.30
C ARG A 123 -11.70 2.86 1.26
N SER A 124 -11.34 4.14 1.29
CA SER A 124 -12.26 5.25 1.16
C SER A 124 -12.94 5.30 -0.20
N SER A 125 -14.26 5.48 -0.17
CA SER A 125 -15.10 5.74 -1.34
C SER A 125 -14.78 7.10 -1.99
N ALA A 126 -14.18 8.02 -1.23
CA ALA A 126 -13.70 9.32 -1.72
C ALA A 126 -12.29 9.25 -2.31
N ASN A 127 -11.60 8.11 -2.25
CA ASN A 127 -10.23 7.99 -2.75
C ASN A 127 -10.19 8.07 -4.29
N PRO A 128 -9.51 9.09 -4.87
CA PRO A 128 -9.51 9.33 -6.32
C PRO A 128 -8.52 8.46 -7.09
N TRP A 129 -7.65 7.71 -6.41
CA TRP A 129 -6.63 6.88 -7.03
C TRP A 129 -7.22 5.60 -7.63
N PRO A 130 -6.50 4.93 -8.55
CA PRO A 130 -6.92 3.65 -9.09
C PRO A 130 -7.27 2.65 -7.98
N ARG A 131 -8.33 1.85 -8.18
CA ARG A 131 -8.80 0.86 -7.20
C ARG A 131 -7.74 -0.15 -6.80
N TRP A 132 -6.80 -0.48 -7.70
CA TRP A 132 -5.72 -1.41 -7.41
C TRP A 132 -4.77 -0.91 -6.31
N MET A 133 -4.70 0.40 -6.07
CA MET A 133 -3.83 0.96 -5.04
C MET A 133 -4.36 0.72 -3.62
N GLY A 134 -5.58 0.19 -3.48
CA GLY A 134 -6.05 -0.37 -2.22
C GLY A 134 -6.19 0.64 -1.08
N VAL A 135 -5.84 0.27 0.14
CA VAL A 135 -5.89 1.12 1.33
C VAL A 135 -4.55 1.84 1.45
N MET A 136 -4.41 2.89 0.65
CA MET A 136 -3.16 3.62 0.46
C MET A 136 -2.68 4.33 1.73
N HIS A 137 -1.35 4.45 1.84
CA HIS A 137 -0.68 5.27 2.84
C HIS A 137 -1.35 6.63 3.06
N GLY A 138 -1.67 6.96 4.31
CA GLY A 138 -2.24 8.24 4.73
C GLY A 138 -3.75 8.39 4.54
N TYR A 139 -4.44 7.44 3.90
CA TYR A 139 -5.90 7.51 3.73
C TYR A 139 -6.69 7.10 4.98
N GLU A 140 -6.05 6.57 6.01
CA GLU A 140 -6.65 6.41 7.34
C GLU A 140 -6.80 7.74 8.09
N ILE A 141 -5.98 8.76 7.75
CA ILE A 141 -5.95 10.07 8.42
C ILE A 141 -7.32 10.73 8.38
N GLU A 142 -8.03 10.67 7.24
CA GLU A 142 -9.35 11.28 7.12
C GLU A 142 -10.37 10.66 8.10
N TYR A 143 -10.23 9.38 8.42
CA TYR A 143 -11.09 8.69 9.39
C TYR A 143 -10.76 9.10 10.82
N VAL A 144 -9.47 9.22 11.15
CA VAL A 144 -9.01 9.71 12.47
C VAL A 144 -9.58 11.10 12.75
N PHE A 145 -9.62 11.97 11.75
CA PHE A 145 -10.20 13.32 11.87
C PHE A 145 -11.73 13.39 11.67
N GLY A 146 -12.40 12.25 11.53
CA GLY A 146 -13.86 12.19 11.41
C GLY A 146 -14.42 12.82 10.12
N GLN A 147 -13.65 12.81 9.02
CA GLN A 147 -14.09 13.41 7.75
C GLN A 147 -15.40 12.80 7.21
N PRO A 148 -15.65 11.48 7.29
CA PRO A 148 -16.96 10.92 6.91
C PRO A 148 -18.15 11.54 7.66
N LEU A 149 -17.95 11.95 8.92
CA LEU A 149 -18.97 12.61 9.75
C LEU A 149 -19.09 14.11 9.44
N ARG A 150 -17.96 14.78 9.19
CA ARG A 150 -17.89 16.24 8.99
C ARG A 150 -18.23 16.67 7.55
N LYS A 151 -17.93 15.82 6.57
CA LYS A 151 -18.08 16.08 5.14
C LYS A 151 -18.68 14.86 4.41
N PRO A 152 -19.87 14.38 4.84
CA PRO A 152 -20.49 13.15 4.30
C PRO A 152 -20.73 13.21 2.78
N ILE A 153 -20.90 14.40 2.21
CA ILE A 153 -21.12 14.62 0.78
C ILE A 153 -19.94 14.20 -0.11
N LEU A 154 -18.74 14.05 0.45
CA LEU A 154 -17.56 13.61 -0.30
C LEU A 154 -17.48 12.09 -0.45
N TYR A 155 -18.28 11.35 0.31
CA TYR A 155 -18.26 9.89 0.36
C TYR A 155 -19.47 9.31 -0.38
N ALA A 156 -19.34 8.09 -0.87
CA ALA A 156 -20.44 7.40 -1.54
C ALA A 156 -21.59 7.13 -0.56
N HIS A 157 -22.81 7.48 -0.97
CA HIS A 157 -23.99 7.44 -0.10
C HIS A 157 -24.27 6.03 0.47
N ASP A 158 -24.04 4.98 -0.33
CA ASP A 158 -24.18 3.57 0.06
C ASP A 158 -23.07 3.08 1.00
N ARG A 159 -21.96 3.82 1.10
CA ARG A 159 -20.80 3.49 1.96
C ARG A 159 -20.74 4.34 3.23
N LEU A 160 -21.44 5.46 3.27
CA LEU A 160 -21.32 6.47 4.32
C LEU A 160 -21.53 5.92 5.74
N GLN A 161 -22.48 5.01 5.94
CA GLN A 161 -22.70 4.40 7.26
C GLN A 161 -21.48 3.61 7.74
N VAL A 162 -20.88 2.81 6.84
CA VAL A 162 -19.72 1.97 7.16
C VAL A 162 -18.49 2.83 7.40
N GLU A 163 -18.29 3.87 6.58
CA GLU A 163 -17.15 4.80 6.71
C GLU A 163 -17.26 5.70 7.94
N SER A 164 -18.47 6.11 8.30
CA SER A 164 -18.73 6.81 9.56
C SER A 164 -18.43 5.94 10.78
N LEU A 165 -18.80 4.66 10.75
CA LEU A 165 -18.47 3.72 11.82
C LEU A 165 -16.97 3.47 11.91
N ALA A 166 -16.27 3.42 10.79
CA ALA A 166 -14.81 3.30 10.80
C ALA A 166 -14.15 4.53 11.44
N ALA A 167 -14.63 5.74 11.11
CA ALA A 167 -14.15 6.97 11.73
C ALA A 167 -14.33 6.98 13.26
N CYS A 168 -15.45 6.43 13.77
CA CYS A 168 -15.66 6.31 15.21
C CYS A 168 -14.78 5.24 15.88
N ARG A 169 -14.26 4.25 15.14
CA ARG A 169 -13.45 3.14 15.68
C ARG A 169 -11.96 3.45 15.74
N VAL A 170 -11.50 4.43 14.96
CA VAL A 170 -10.10 4.88 14.94
C VAL A 170 -9.82 6.06 15.89
N GLN A 171 -10.83 6.47 16.67
CA GLN A 171 -10.76 7.51 17.70
C GLN A 171 -10.43 6.94 19.08
#